data_AF-A0A7K1LL34-F1
#
_entry.id   AF-A0A7K1LL34-F1
#
_cell.length_a   1.000
_cell.length_b   1.000
_cell.length_c   1.000
_cell.angle_alpha   90.00
_cell.angle_beta   90.00
_cell.angle_gamma   90.00
#
_symmetry.space_group_name_H-M   'P 1'
#
loop_
_entity.id
_entity.type
_entity.pdbx_description
1 polymer ?
#
loop_
_entity_poly.entity_id
_entity_poly.type
_entity_poly.pdbx_seq_one_letter_code
_entity_poly.pdbx_strand_id
1 'polypeptide(L)'
;MPLNLSATHPDTRPYQPEVLGPVIEDNRLPGTTFNNGLLRFHNAESGALAQENLHEFFGDRAAELTPFAVDWRGRHFCRVQMDGNDMALRTDSAFAEASPLTSYEDTIAFLLQSPDAPEFLEEDTMNAAFQRFDMFGIEFDRCIGLKIPAFLGGEETLENLDPSDMDVYWSFNAQIYNQVKDLPPGTPISDIKLG
;
A
#
# COMPACT_ATOMS: atom_id res chain seq x y z
N MET A 1 -5.01 -20.29 -4.29
CA MET A 1 -5.99 -20.48 -3.18
C MET A 1 -6.44 -19.10 -2.77
N PRO A 2 -7.66 -18.88 -2.25
CA PRO A 2 -8.03 -17.56 -1.73
C PRO A 2 -7.13 -17.17 -0.54
N LEU A 3 -7.16 -15.89 -0.19
CA LEU A 3 -6.46 -15.36 0.99
C LEU A 3 -6.96 -16.02 2.28
N ASN A 4 -6.04 -16.26 3.20
CA ASN A 4 -6.29 -16.85 4.51
C ASN A 4 -5.95 -15.84 5.61
N LEU A 5 -6.87 -15.63 6.55
CA LEU A 5 -6.65 -14.78 7.71
C LEU A 5 -5.51 -15.37 8.57
N SER A 6 -4.47 -14.59 8.81
CA SER A 6 -3.28 -14.99 9.54
C SER A 6 -3.15 -14.29 10.90
N ALA A 7 -3.63 -13.05 11.01
CA ALA A 7 -3.66 -12.30 12.27
C ALA A 7 -4.76 -11.23 12.25
N THR A 8 -5.05 -10.68 13.42
CA THR A 8 -5.91 -9.51 13.61
C THR A 8 -5.26 -8.59 14.63
N HIS A 9 -5.10 -7.33 14.26
CA HIS A 9 -4.55 -6.29 15.11
C HIS A 9 -5.47 -6.06 16.34
N PRO A 10 -4.94 -5.72 17.53
CA PRO A 10 -5.77 -5.46 18.70
C PRO A 10 -6.78 -4.32 18.53
N ASP A 11 -6.40 -3.29 17.77
CA ASP A 11 -7.34 -2.26 17.30
C ASP A 11 -7.98 -2.67 15.97
N THR A 12 -9.30 -2.87 16.02
CA THR A 12 -10.15 -3.23 14.87
C THR A 12 -11.22 -2.17 14.60
N ARG A 13 -11.03 -0.94 15.07
CA ARG A 13 -11.94 0.16 14.73
C ARG A 13 -11.81 0.49 13.23
N PRO A 14 -12.90 0.73 12.50
CA PRO A 14 -12.83 1.09 11.09
C PRO A 14 -12.28 2.52 10.91
N TYR A 15 -11.46 2.72 9.87
CA TYR A 15 -11.09 4.04 9.39
C TYR A 15 -12.19 4.60 8.50
N GLN A 16 -12.65 5.83 8.75
CA GLN A 16 -13.72 6.50 8.00
C GLN A 16 -14.91 5.59 7.59
N PRO A 17 -15.63 4.98 8.56
CA PRO A 17 -16.71 4.02 8.26
C PRO A 17 -17.83 4.61 7.40
N GLU A 18 -18.11 5.90 7.53
CA GLU A 18 -19.13 6.58 6.70
C GLU A 18 -18.72 6.66 5.22
N VAL A 19 -17.41 6.77 4.95
CA VAL A 19 -16.87 6.86 3.58
C VAL A 19 -16.62 5.48 3.02
N LEU A 20 -15.96 4.58 3.76
CA LEU A 20 -15.67 3.22 3.29
C LEU A 20 -16.92 2.34 3.25
N GLY A 21 -17.97 2.70 3.99
CA GLY A 21 -19.25 2.01 3.93
C GLY A 21 -19.23 0.61 4.58
N PRO A 22 -20.38 -0.07 4.56
CA PRO A 22 -20.61 -1.26 5.37
C PRO A 22 -19.78 -2.47 4.92
N VAL A 23 -19.30 -2.51 3.67
CA VAL A 23 -18.54 -3.65 3.15
C VAL A 23 -17.29 -3.98 3.98
N ILE A 24 -16.64 -2.97 4.58
CA ILE A 24 -15.48 -3.17 5.46
C ILE A 24 -15.90 -3.78 6.80
N GLU A 25 -16.94 -3.22 7.42
CA GLU A 25 -17.39 -3.61 8.75
C GLU A 25 -18.13 -4.96 8.74
N ASP A 26 -19.00 -5.18 7.75
CA ASP A 26 -19.77 -6.43 7.59
C ASP A 26 -18.86 -7.64 7.39
N ASN A 27 -17.72 -7.43 6.72
CA ASN A 27 -16.69 -8.46 6.53
C ASN A 27 -15.65 -8.49 7.67
N ARG A 28 -15.78 -7.64 8.70
CA ARG A 28 -14.86 -7.53 9.87
C ARG A 28 -13.40 -7.35 9.47
N LEU A 29 -13.16 -6.53 8.46
CA LEU A 29 -11.84 -6.35 7.86
C LEU A 29 -10.88 -5.45 8.64
N PRO A 30 -11.29 -4.41 9.39
CA PRO A 30 -10.33 -3.49 10.00
C PRO A 30 -9.30 -4.21 10.89
N GLY A 31 -8.01 -3.98 10.63
CA GLY A 31 -6.92 -4.58 11.40
C GLY A 31 -6.59 -6.02 11.01
N THR A 32 -7.24 -6.61 10.00
CA THR A 32 -6.96 -7.98 9.58
C THR A 32 -5.69 -8.08 8.75
N THR A 33 -4.96 -9.18 8.91
CA THR A 33 -3.77 -9.53 8.12
C THR A 33 -3.97 -10.88 7.46
N PHE A 34 -3.78 -10.94 6.15
CA PHE A 34 -3.89 -12.15 5.33
C PHE A 34 -2.52 -12.64 4.88
N ASN A 35 -2.38 -13.96 4.77
CA ASN A 35 -1.18 -14.68 4.28
C ASN A 35 0.12 -14.10 4.85
N ASN A 36 0.17 -13.93 6.18
CA ASN A 36 1.34 -13.44 6.93
C ASN A 36 1.82 -12.05 6.47
N GLY A 37 0.92 -11.20 5.98
CA GLY A 37 1.25 -9.83 5.58
C GLY A 37 1.25 -9.59 4.07
N LEU A 38 0.71 -10.51 3.27
CA LEU A 38 0.47 -10.27 1.85
C LEU A 38 -0.50 -9.09 1.63
N LEU A 39 -1.58 -9.05 2.43
CA LEU A 39 -2.57 -7.99 2.45
C LEU A 39 -2.97 -7.69 3.89
N ARG A 40 -3.12 -6.41 4.22
CA ARG A 40 -3.65 -5.92 5.49
C ARG A 40 -4.74 -4.90 5.23
N PHE A 41 -5.83 -4.98 5.97
CA PHE A 41 -6.86 -3.94 5.94
C PHE A 41 -6.61 -2.94 7.05
N HIS A 42 -6.71 -1.65 6.71
CA HIS A 42 -6.47 -0.57 7.65
C HIS A 42 -7.48 -0.58 8.79
N ASN A 43 -7.01 -0.34 10.01
CA ASN A 43 -7.85 0.08 11.12
C ASN A 43 -7.84 1.62 11.20
N ALA A 44 -8.53 2.17 12.19
CA ALA A 44 -8.65 3.62 12.38
C ALA A 44 -7.28 4.32 12.47
N GLU A 45 -6.31 3.72 13.15
CA GLU A 45 -4.97 4.27 13.33
C GLU A 45 -4.14 4.18 12.05
N SER A 46 -3.99 2.98 11.47
CA SER A 46 -3.17 2.79 10.28
C SER A 46 -3.77 3.41 9.02
N GLY A 47 -5.10 3.57 8.96
CA GLY A 47 -5.77 4.29 7.88
C GLY A 47 -5.51 5.79 7.94
N ALA A 48 -5.45 6.37 9.15
CA ALA A 48 -5.09 7.78 9.33
C ALA A 48 -3.62 8.04 8.93
N LEU A 49 -2.69 7.17 9.35
CA LEU A 49 -1.29 7.25 8.93
C LEU A 49 -1.13 7.07 7.41
N ALA A 50 -1.84 6.11 6.82
CA ALA A 50 -1.85 5.94 5.36
C ALA A 50 -2.37 7.19 4.64
N GLN A 51 -3.37 7.89 5.19
CA GLN A 51 -3.86 9.15 4.63
C GLN A 51 -2.79 10.25 4.68
N GLU A 52 -2.02 10.34 5.77
CA GLU A 52 -0.91 11.28 5.91
C GLU A 52 0.19 10.98 4.89
N ASN A 53 0.59 9.70 4.75
CA ASN A 53 1.55 9.25 3.74
C ASN A 53 1.11 9.61 2.31
N LEU A 54 -0.16 9.40 1.98
CA LEU A 54 -0.73 9.76 0.69
C LEU A 54 -0.70 11.28 0.46
N HIS A 55 -1.01 12.09 1.49
CA HIS A 55 -0.92 13.55 1.41
C HIS A 55 0.51 14.04 1.22
N GLU A 56 1.47 13.47 1.92
CA GLU A 56 2.88 13.84 1.76
C GLU A 56 3.37 13.58 0.33
N PHE A 57 2.92 12.47 -0.27
CA PHE A 57 3.34 12.06 -1.62
C PHE A 57 2.57 12.78 -2.74
N PHE A 58 1.23 12.76 -2.70
CA PHE A 58 0.37 13.26 -3.79
C PHE A 58 -0.17 14.68 -3.57
N GLY A 59 0.09 15.30 -2.41
CA GLY A 59 -0.41 16.62 -2.05
C GLY A 59 -1.93 16.67 -1.93
N ASP A 60 -2.54 17.77 -2.39
CA ASP A 60 -3.99 17.99 -2.30
C ASP A 60 -4.82 16.92 -3.03
N ARG A 61 -4.25 16.24 -4.02
CA ARG A 61 -4.92 15.15 -4.76
C ARG A 61 -5.24 13.95 -3.86
N ALA A 62 -4.51 13.77 -2.75
CA ALA A 62 -4.80 12.71 -1.80
C ALA A 62 -6.10 12.91 -1.02
N ALA A 63 -6.67 14.13 -1.00
CA ALA A 63 -7.95 14.39 -0.33
C ALA A 63 -9.13 13.59 -0.92
N GLU A 64 -8.99 13.15 -2.18
CA GLU A 64 -9.98 12.33 -2.88
C GLU A 64 -9.79 10.82 -2.64
N LEU A 65 -8.67 10.43 -2.03
CA LEU A 65 -8.29 9.04 -1.79
C LEU A 65 -8.60 8.67 -0.34
N THR A 66 -9.38 7.61 -0.13
CA THR A 66 -9.59 7.03 1.20
C THR A 66 -8.96 5.64 1.28
N PRO A 67 -7.80 5.46 1.95
CA PRO A 67 -7.13 4.18 2.05
C PRO A 67 -7.96 3.17 2.86
N PHE A 68 -8.02 1.92 2.37
CA PHE A 68 -8.74 0.83 3.05
C PHE A 68 -7.87 -0.42 3.27
N ALA A 69 -6.83 -0.64 2.46
CA ALA A 69 -5.90 -1.74 2.64
C ALA A 69 -4.49 -1.39 2.16
N VAL A 70 -3.51 -2.22 2.52
CA VAL A 70 -2.12 -2.12 2.08
C VAL A 70 -1.54 -3.52 1.86
N ASP A 71 -0.76 -3.70 0.80
CA ASP A 71 -0.05 -4.97 0.56
C ASP A 71 1.39 -4.97 1.09
N TRP A 72 2.05 -6.12 0.98
CA TRP A 72 3.41 -6.36 1.46
C TRP A 72 4.47 -5.41 0.90
N ARG A 73 4.24 -4.78 -0.26
CA ARG A 73 5.14 -3.78 -0.88
C ARG A 73 4.87 -2.36 -0.39
N GLY A 74 3.89 -2.18 0.49
CA GLY A 74 3.48 -0.87 0.98
C GLY A 74 2.57 -0.12 0.02
N ARG A 75 1.93 -0.81 -0.94
CA ARG A 75 1.01 -0.19 -1.88
C ARG A 75 -0.36 -0.06 -1.23
N HIS A 76 -0.84 1.17 -1.05
CA HIS A 76 -2.17 1.41 -0.50
C HIS A 76 -3.25 1.19 -1.57
N PHE A 77 -4.33 0.53 -1.17
CA PHE A 77 -5.57 0.48 -1.90
C PHE A 77 -6.50 1.56 -1.36
N CYS A 78 -7.01 2.40 -2.24
CA CYS A 78 -7.81 3.56 -1.89
C CYS A 78 -9.16 3.51 -2.60
N ARG A 79 -10.23 3.88 -1.90
CA ARG A 79 -11.52 4.22 -2.51
C ARG A 79 -11.45 5.63 -3.08
N VAL A 80 -12.06 5.86 -4.24
CA VAL A 80 -12.12 7.17 -4.90
C VAL A 80 -13.43 7.31 -5.69
N GLN A 81 -13.92 8.54 -5.83
CA GLN A 81 -14.97 8.87 -6.79
C GLN A 81 -14.33 9.37 -8.08
N MET A 82 -14.50 8.65 -9.19
CA MET A 82 -13.91 9.00 -10.49
C MET A 82 -14.99 9.04 -11.58
N ASP A 83 -15.19 10.22 -12.18
CA ASP A 83 -16.22 10.46 -13.21
C ASP A 83 -17.63 10.00 -12.78
N GLY A 84 -17.95 10.15 -11.50
CA GLY A 84 -19.22 9.74 -10.90
C GLY A 84 -19.33 8.24 -10.58
N ASN A 85 -18.26 7.47 -10.73
CA ASN A 85 -18.19 6.06 -10.38
C ASN A 85 -17.41 5.84 -9.08
N ASP A 86 -17.86 4.89 -8.28
CA ASP A 86 -17.21 4.48 -7.04
C ASP A 86 -16.17 3.39 -7.30
N MET A 87 -14.90 3.77 -7.28
CA MET A 87 -13.78 2.97 -7.77
C MET A 87 -12.77 2.68 -6.65
N ALA A 88 -11.95 1.66 -6.87
CA ALA A 88 -10.69 1.49 -6.14
C ALA A 88 -9.49 1.87 -7.03
N LEU A 89 -8.47 2.46 -6.41
CA LEU A 89 -7.12 2.61 -6.98
C LEU A 89 -6.11 1.83 -6.14
N ARG A 90 -4.99 1.44 -6.77
CA ARG A 90 -3.78 1.04 -6.06
C ARG A 90 -2.72 2.12 -6.26
N THR A 91 -2.20 2.65 -5.16
CA THR A 91 -1.14 3.66 -5.15
C THR A 91 0.20 3.01 -4.83
N ASP A 92 1.25 3.42 -5.54
CA ASP A 92 2.60 2.90 -5.38
C ASP A 92 3.60 4.05 -5.33
N SER A 93 4.18 4.28 -4.15
CA SER A 93 5.15 5.34 -3.94
C SER A 93 6.48 5.08 -4.65
N ALA A 94 6.84 3.82 -4.92
CA ALA A 94 8.07 3.45 -5.64
C ALA A 94 7.98 3.77 -7.14
N PHE A 95 6.77 3.71 -7.69
CA PHE A 95 6.47 4.03 -9.08
C PHE A 95 5.98 5.47 -9.28
N ALA A 96 5.60 6.15 -8.20
CA ALA A 96 4.91 7.44 -8.23
C ALA A 96 3.58 7.37 -8.99
N GLU A 97 2.85 6.27 -8.85
CA GLU A 97 1.64 5.97 -9.60
C GLU A 97 0.42 5.79 -8.69
N ALA A 98 -0.74 6.15 -9.24
CA ALA A 98 -2.06 5.80 -8.70
C ALA A 98 -2.87 5.18 -9.85
N SER A 99 -3.01 3.86 -9.83
CA SER A 99 -3.54 3.10 -10.95
C SER A 99 -4.95 2.60 -10.65
N PRO A 100 -5.94 2.90 -11.52
CA PRO A 100 -7.31 2.45 -11.32
C PRO A 100 -7.46 0.95 -11.44
N LEU A 101 -8.32 0.41 -10.58
CA LEU A 101 -8.75 -0.98 -10.61
C LEU A 101 -10.18 -1.03 -11.18
N THR A 102 -11.05 -1.79 -10.53
CA THR A 102 -12.49 -1.84 -10.82
C THR A 102 -13.26 -1.05 -9.77
N SER A 103 -14.58 -1.26 -9.68
CA SER A 103 -15.40 -0.72 -8.61
C SER A 103 -14.81 -1.05 -7.22
N TYR A 104 -15.10 -0.20 -6.25
CA TYR A 104 -14.64 -0.38 -4.87
C TYR A 104 -15.10 -1.73 -4.29
N GLU A 105 -16.37 -2.07 -4.44
CA GLU A 105 -16.95 -3.33 -3.94
C GLU A 105 -16.38 -4.56 -4.67
N ASP A 106 -16.25 -4.51 -6.00
CA ASP A 106 -15.70 -5.64 -6.77
C ASP A 106 -14.22 -5.88 -6.43
N THR A 107 -13.47 -4.81 -6.12
CA THR A 107 -12.08 -4.93 -5.70
C THR A 107 -11.99 -5.64 -4.35
N ILE A 108 -12.83 -5.30 -3.37
CA ILE A 108 -12.87 -6.02 -2.08
C ILE A 108 -13.30 -7.47 -2.28
N ALA A 109 -14.34 -7.71 -3.08
CA ALA A 109 -14.80 -9.06 -3.39
C ALA A 109 -13.70 -9.90 -4.05
N PHE A 110 -12.98 -9.34 -5.02
CA PHE A 110 -11.83 -9.97 -5.66
C PHE A 110 -10.73 -10.31 -4.64
N LEU A 111 -10.29 -9.33 -3.83
CA LEU A 111 -9.22 -9.53 -2.86
C LEU A 111 -9.56 -10.64 -1.84
N LEU A 112 -10.82 -10.71 -1.39
CA LEU A 112 -11.22 -11.67 -0.35
C LEU A 112 -11.55 -13.07 -0.89
N GLN A 113 -12.11 -13.16 -2.10
CA GLN A 113 -12.77 -14.39 -2.55
C GLN A 113 -12.11 -15.01 -3.79
N SER A 114 -11.35 -14.22 -4.57
CA SER A 114 -10.73 -14.74 -5.78
C SER A 114 -9.55 -15.65 -5.46
N PRO A 115 -9.45 -16.84 -6.09
CA PRO A 115 -8.24 -17.66 -6.00
C PRO A 115 -7.02 -17.01 -6.67
N ASP A 116 -7.21 -15.98 -7.48
CA ASP A 116 -6.18 -15.24 -8.21
C ASP A 116 -5.65 -14.04 -7.40
N ALA A 117 -6.27 -13.71 -6.26
CA ALA A 117 -5.85 -12.60 -5.41
C ALA A 117 -4.38 -12.71 -4.94
N PRO A 118 -3.85 -13.89 -4.54
CA PRO A 118 -2.44 -13.97 -4.15
C PRO A 118 -1.47 -13.71 -5.31
N GLU A 119 -1.80 -14.16 -6.52
CA GLU A 119 -0.99 -13.90 -7.72
C GLU A 119 -1.00 -12.40 -8.05
N PHE A 120 -2.17 -11.77 -8.02
CA PHE A 120 -2.32 -10.31 -8.19
C PHE A 120 -1.52 -9.50 -7.17
N LEU A 121 -1.39 -10.01 -5.94
CA LEU A 121 -0.62 -9.43 -4.85
C LEU A 121 0.86 -9.85 -4.86
N GLU A 122 1.30 -10.64 -5.85
CA GLU A 122 2.69 -11.08 -6.02
C GLU A 122 3.21 -11.97 -4.87
N GLU A 123 2.39 -12.93 -4.40
CA GLU A 123 2.73 -13.83 -3.29
C GLU A 123 4.03 -14.62 -3.50
N ASP A 124 4.31 -15.08 -4.72
CA ASP A 124 5.55 -15.81 -5.01
C ASP A 124 6.79 -14.93 -4.81
N THR A 125 6.71 -13.66 -5.20
CA THR A 125 7.78 -12.67 -4.98
C THR A 125 7.92 -12.36 -3.49
N MET A 126 6.81 -12.21 -2.77
CA MET A 126 6.82 -12.04 -1.31
C MET A 126 7.51 -13.22 -0.62
N ASN A 127 7.20 -14.46 -1.02
CA ASN A 127 7.81 -15.66 -0.48
C ASN A 127 9.32 -15.72 -0.75
N ALA A 128 9.76 -15.29 -1.94
CA ALA A 128 11.19 -15.18 -2.25
C ALA A 128 11.89 -14.10 -1.41
N ALA A 129 11.23 -12.96 -1.17
CA ALA A 129 11.72 -11.93 -0.27
C ALA A 129 11.81 -12.44 1.19
N PHE A 130 10.81 -13.17 1.66
CA PHE A 130 10.81 -13.78 2.99
C PHE A 130 11.99 -14.74 3.19
N GLN A 131 12.27 -15.59 2.20
CA GLN A 131 13.43 -16.47 2.23
C GLN A 131 14.75 -15.68 2.27
N ARG A 132 14.85 -14.59 1.51
CA ARG A 132 16.05 -13.74 1.46
C ARG A 132 16.32 -13.04 2.79
N PHE A 133 15.28 -12.57 3.46
CA PHE A 133 15.38 -11.78 4.69
C PHE A 133 15.19 -12.60 5.98
N ASP A 134 15.07 -13.93 5.87
CA ASP A 134 14.77 -14.84 6.99
C ASP A 134 13.51 -14.42 7.77
N MET A 135 12.47 -14.03 7.03
CA MET A 135 11.19 -13.58 7.56
C MET A 135 10.12 -14.67 7.37
N PHE A 136 9.18 -14.73 8.32
CA PHE A 136 8.01 -15.62 8.25
C PHE A 136 6.68 -14.85 8.11
N GLY A 137 6.76 -13.52 8.10
CA GLY A 137 5.65 -12.60 7.94
C GLY A 137 6.10 -11.15 8.04
N ILE A 138 5.21 -10.22 7.70
CA ILE A 138 5.41 -8.78 7.82
C ILE A 138 4.48 -8.23 8.91
N GLU A 139 5.05 -7.44 9.81
CA GLU A 139 4.30 -6.72 10.85
C GLU A 139 3.29 -5.74 10.25
N PHE A 140 2.34 -5.27 11.05
CA PHE A 140 1.19 -4.52 10.53
C PHE A 140 1.56 -3.16 9.92
N ASP A 141 2.63 -2.56 10.42
CA ASP A 141 3.21 -1.25 10.09
C ASP A 141 4.48 -1.33 9.23
N ARG A 142 4.79 -2.52 8.68
CA ARG A 142 5.99 -2.77 7.88
C ARG A 142 5.64 -3.10 6.42
N CYS A 143 6.60 -2.89 5.54
CA CYS A 143 6.56 -3.34 4.15
C CYS A 143 7.95 -3.83 3.70
N ILE A 144 8.02 -4.42 2.51
CA ILE A 144 9.27 -4.69 1.79
C ILE A 144 9.22 -3.86 0.50
N GLY A 145 9.82 -2.69 0.53
CA GLY A 145 9.80 -1.70 -0.56
C GLY A 145 11.07 -1.74 -1.42
N LEU A 146 11.05 -1.01 -2.53
CA LEU A 146 12.27 -0.81 -3.34
C LEU A 146 13.25 0.17 -2.67
N LYS A 147 14.53 -0.21 -2.54
CA LYS A 147 15.64 0.64 -2.08
C LYS A 147 15.87 1.81 -3.02
N ILE A 148 15.92 1.52 -4.31
CA ILE A 148 15.96 2.50 -5.39
C ILE A 148 14.57 2.51 -6.02
N PRO A 149 13.78 3.57 -5.86
CA PRO A 149 12.47 3.70 -6.48
C PRO A 149 12.51 3.54 -8.00
N ALA A 150 11.46 2.96 -8.58
CA ALA A 150 11.36 2.75 -10.02
C ALA A 150 11.34 4.07 -10.81
N PHE A 151 10.76 5.14 -10.26
CA PHE A 151 10.80 6.47 -10.88
C PHE A 151 12.22 7.08 -10.93
N LEU A 152 13.20 6.50 -10.24
CA LEU A 152 14.63 6.81 -10.35
C LEU A 152 15.41 5.80 -11.21
N GLY A 153 14.73 4.88 -11.90
CA GLY A 153 15.34 3.82 -12.69
C GLY A 153 15.75 2.59 -11.89
N GLY A 154 15.24 2.43 -10.66
CA GLY A 154 15.41 1.18 -9.91
C GLY A 154 14.65 0.02 -10.57
N GLU A 155 15.24 -1.18 -10.55
CA GLU A 155 14.63 -2.38 -11.10
C GLU A 155 13.82 -3.14 -10.04
N GLU A 156 12.77 -3.85 -10.45
CA GLU A 156 11.99 -4.74 -9.59
C GLU A 156 12.68 -6.09 -9.40
N THR A 157 13.79 -6.08 -8.67
CA THR A 157 14.58 -7.27 -8.35
C THR A 157 14.63 -7.53 -6.85
N LEU A 158 14.85 -8.78 -6.45
CA LEU A 158 14.98 -9.15 -5.02
C LEU A 158 16.15 -8.42 -4.34
N GLU A 159 17.19 -8.06 -5.09
CA GLU A 159 18.33 -7.30 -4.61
C GLU A 159 17.96 -5.86 -4.24
N ASN A 160 17.03 -5.27 -5.00
CA ASN A 160 16.53 -3.92 -4.79
C ASN A 160 15.38 -3.85 -3.78
N LEU A 161 14.94 -4.96 -3.20
CA LEU A 161 13.98 -4.97 -2.10
C LEU A 161 14.68 -4.77 -0.74
N ASP A 162 14.01 -4.10 0.20
CA ASP A 162 14.38 -4.04 1.63
C ASP A 162 13.15 -3.95 2.54
N PRO A 163 13.17 -4.62 3.71
CA PRO A 163 12.20 -4.34 4.77
C PRO A 163 12.32 -2.90 5.26
N SER A 164 11.18 -2.23 5.44
CA SER A 164 11.11 -0.87 5.95
C SER A 164 9.89 -0.69 6.86
N ASP A 165 9.97 0.33 7.71
CA ASP A 165 8.79 0.97 8.27
C ASP A 165 7.94 1.60 7.14
N MET A 166 6.62 1.44 7.20
CA MET A 166 5.71 1.93 6.15
C MET A 166 5.78 3.45 5.99
N ASP A 167 5.75 4.19 7.10
CA ASP A 167 5.72 5.64 7.10
C ASP A 167 7.07 6.20 6.66
N VAL A 168 8.17 5.59 7.11
CA VAL A 168 9.52 5.92 6.63
C VAL A 168 9.63 5.67 5.12
N TYR A 169 9.10 4.55 4.62
CA TYR A 169 9.17 4.20 3.20
C TYR A 169 8.43 5.22 2.33
N TRP A 170 7.22 5.59 2.74
CA TRP A 170 6.40 6.57 2.04
C TRP A 170 6.99 7.98 2.09
N SER A 171 7.41 8.45 3.28
CA SER A 171 8.02 9.77 3.43
C SER A 171 9.32 9.89 2.64
N PHE A 172 10.17 8.85 2.65
CA PHE A 172 11.39 8.81 1.85
C PHE A 172 11.09 8.97 0.35
N ASN A 173 10.14 8.19 -0.17
CA ASN A 173 9.75 8.27 -1.58
C ASN A 173 9.13 9.62 -1.92
N ALA A 174 8.30 10.20 -1.02
CA ALA A 174 7.68 11.50 -1.22
C ALA A 174 8.73 12.62 -1.31
N GLN A 175 9.69 12.65 -0.40
CA GLN A 175 10.77 13.64 -0.39
C GLN A 175 11.60 13.59 -1.66
N ILE A 176 11.98 12.39 -2.10
CA ILE A 176 12.76 12.20 -3.33
C ILE A 176 11.93 12.58 -4.55
N TYR A 177 10.71 12.07 -4.66
CA TYR A 177 9.83 12.36 -5.79
C TYR A 177 9.61 13.86 -5.95
N ASN A 178 9.34 14.58 -4.85
CA ASN A 178 9.15 16.02 -4.88
C ASN A 178 10.38 16.81 -5.32
N GLN A 179 11.59 16.27 -5.12
CA GLN A 179 12.81 16.87 -5.63
C GLN A 179 13.00 16.62 -7.12
N VAL A 180 12.62 15.45 -7.65
CA VAL A 180 12.97 15.04 -9.02
C VAL A 180 11.85 15.21 -10.05
N LYS A 181 10.59 15.30 -9.64
CA LYS A 181 9.43 15.29 -10.54
C LYS A 181 9.43 16.41 -11.59
N ASP A 182 10.07 17.54 -11.28
CA ASP A 182 10.17 18.71 -12.16
C ASP A 182 11.55 18.84 -12.84
N LEU A 183 12.44 17.86 -12.64
CA LEU A 183 13.81 17.90 -13.13
C LEU A 183 13.99 17.14 -14.44
N PRO A 184 14.89 17.60 -15.33
CA PRO A 184 15.34 16.77 -16.44
C PRO A 184 16.00 15.49 -15.93
N PRO A 185 15.91 14.37 -16.68
CA PRO A 185 16.62 13.15 -16.35
C PRO A 185 18.12 13.39 -16.10
N GLY A 186 18.66 12.83 -15.01
CA GLY A 186 20.08 12.95 -14.63
C GLY A 186 20.44 14.08 -13.66
N THR A 187 19.46 14.76 -13.05
CA THR A 187 19.72 15.82 -12.07
C THR A 187 20.04 15.24 -10.68
N PRO A 188 21.12 15.67 -10.00
CA PRO A 188 21.47 15.21 -8.65
C PRO A 188 20.41 15.58 -7.59
N ILE A 189 20.12 14.66 -6.67
CA ILE A 189 19.20 14.86 -5.53
C ILE A 189 19.98 15.51 -4.37
N SER A 190 19.40 16.51 -3.72
CA SER A 190 20.05 17.28 -2.64
C SER A 190 19.29 17.16 -1.32
N ASP A 191 19.96 16.63 -0.28
CA ASP A 191 19.49 16.46 1.10
C ASP A 191 18.18 15.65 1.28
N ILE A 192 18.26 14.55 2.03
CA ILE A 192 17.13 13.73 2.49
C ILE A 192 17.00 13.92 4.00
N LYS A 193 15.80 14.25 4.49
CA LYS A 193 15.54 14.41 5.93
C LYS A 193 14.75 13.20 6.44
N LEU A 194 15.40 12.31 7.17
CA LEU A 194 14.71 11.26 7.92
C LEU A 194 14.20 11.88 9.23
N GLY A 195 12.88 11.93 9.39
CA GLY A 195 12.21 12.40 10.61
C GLY A 195 12.40 11.44 11.77
#